data_AF-A0A2B7ZX62-F1
#
_entry.id   AF-A0A2B7ZX62-F1
#
_cell.length_a   1.000
_cell.length_b   1.000
_cell.length_c   1.000
_cell.angle_alpha   90.00
_cell.angle_beta   90.00
_cell.angle_gamma   90.00
#
_symmetry.space_group_name_H-M   'P 1'
#
loop_
_entity.id
_entity.type
_entity.pdbx_description
1 polymer ?
#
loop_
_entity_poly.entity_id
_entity_poly.type
_entity_poly.pdbx_seq_one_letter_code
_entity_poly.pdbx_strand_id
1 'polypeptide(L)'
;MQLGIAVPGGCEAAVHATRRFIRSMRPDQVLVKLDFTNAFNSLRRDIMLSAVYKTIPEIYPFALQAYSAPSVLRFGHLLLTSEMGPQQGDPLGPLLFSLPLQPVLQTLTS
;
A
#
# COMPACT_ATOMS: atom_id res chain seq x y z
N MET A 1 2.28 0.26 -11.70
CA MET A 1 3.02 -0.79 -10.96
C MET A 1 3.50 -0.28 -9.59
N GLN A 2 3.48 -1.10 -8.53
CA GLN A 2 4.13 -0.82 -7.23
C GLN A 2 5.63 -1.14 -7.30
N LEU A 3 6.47 -0.26 -6.74
CA LEU A 3 7.93 -0.36 -6.72
C LEU A 3 8.54 -0.26 -5.32
N GLY A 4 7.74 0.05 -4.30
CA GLY A 4 8.23 0.36 -2.95
C GLY A 4 8.52 -0.85 -2.05
N ILE A 5 8.00 -2.04 -2.37
CA ILE A 5 8.12 -3.24 -1.51
C ILE A 5 8.48 -4.46 -2.36
N ALA A 6 9.46 -5.25 -1.89
CA ALA A 6 9.93 -6.48 -2.52
C ALA A 6 10.40 -6.32 -3.99
N VAL A 7 10.82 -5.11 -4.38
CA VAL A 7 11.38 -4.82 -5.70
C VAL A 7 12.81 -4.28 -5.51
N PRO A 8 13.86 -5.08 -5.79
CA PRO A 8 15.24 -4.63 -5.73
C PRO A 8 15.46 -3.40 -6.62
N GLY A 9 15.95 -2.30 -6.05
CA GLY A 9 16.19 -1.04 -6.77
C GLY A 9 14.92 -0.31 -7.25
N GLY A 10 13.74 -0.67 -6.74
CA GLY A 10 12.46 -0.13 -7.24
C GLY A 10 12.31 1.38 -7.07
N CYS A 11 12.75 1.92 -5.93
CA CYS A 11 12.73 3.37 -5.68
C CYS A 11 13.66 4.13 -6.63
N GLU A 12 14.86 3.61 -6.85
CA GLU A 12 15.85 4.16 -7.76
C GLU A 12 15.32 4.16 -9.19
N ALA A 13 14.74 3.04 -9.63
CA ALA A 13 14.10 2.92 -10.93
C ALA A 13 12.98 3.96 -11.12
N ALA A 14 12.11 4.14 -10.11
CA ALA A 14 11.05 5.15 -10.15
C ALA A 14 11.60 6.57 -10.32
N VAL A 15 12.66 6.92 -9.58
CA VAL A 15 13.32 8.23 -9.65
C VAL A 15 13.98 8.44 -11.02
N HIS A 16 14.72 7.46 -11.53
CA HIS A 16 15.40 7.56 -12.82
C HIS A 16 14.39 7.65 -13.98
N ALA A 17 13.33 6.84 -13.97
CA ALA A 17 12.26 6.88 -14.97
C ALA A 17 11.54 8.24 -14.97
N THR A 18 11.17 8.74 -13.79
CA THR A 18 10.49 10.05 -13.65
C THR A 18 11.37 11.19 -14.15
N ARG A 19 12.66 11.20 -13.79
CA ARG A 19 13.62 12.20 -14.29
C ARG A 19 13.77 12.13 -15.81
N ARG A 20 13.81 10.92 -16.38
CA ARG A 20 13.92 10.72 -17.82
C ARG A 20 12.67 11.21 -18.55
N PHE A 21 11.48 10.99 -17.98
CA PHE A 21 10.21 11.49 -18.49
C PHE A 21 10.18 13.01 -18.52
N ILE A 22 10.47 13.66 -17.38
CA ILE A 22 10.51 15.14 -17.28
C ILE A 22 11.47 15.75 -18.31
N ARG A 23 12.65 15.15 -18.51
CA ARG A 23 13.65 15.64 -19.47
C ARG A 23 13.22 15.57 -20.94
N SER A 24 12.27 14.69 -21.28
CA SER A 24 11.74 14.56 -22.65
C SER A 24 10.24 14.84 -22.73
N MET A 25 9.70 15.56 -21.75
CA MET A 25 8.29 15.86 -21.66
C MET A 25 7.89 16.82 -22.79
N ARG A 26 6.81 16.50 -23.50
CA ARG A 26 6.24 17.38 -24.53
C ARG A 26 5.40 18.50 -23.88
N PRO A 27 5.15 19.64 -24.56
CA PRO A 27 4.37 20.74 -23.99
C PRO A 27 2.93 20.38 -23.58
N ASP A 28 2.36 19.34 -24.15
CA ASP A 28 1.02 18.80 -23.87
C ASP A 28 1.00 17.74 -22.76
N GLN A 29 2.15 17.47 -22.12
CA GLN A 29 2.27 16.49 -21.05
C GLN A 29 2.45 17.15 -19.69
N VAL A 30 1.93 16.49 -18.65
CA VAL A 30 2.07 16.91 -17.25
C VAL A 30 2.50 15.73 -16.39
N LEU A 31 3.19 16.02 -15.29
CA LEU A 31 3.48 15.05 -14.24
C LEU A 31 2.53 15.31 -13.05
N VAL A 32 1.76 14.30 -12.68
CA VAL A 32 0.87 14.35 -11.51
C VAL A 32 1.49 13.58 -10.36
N LYS A 33 1.63 14.25 -9.20
CA LYS A 33 2.06 13.62 -7.95
C LYS A 33 0.83 13.45 -7.04
N LEU A 34 0.53 12.20 -6.69
CA LEU A 34 -0.56 11.84 -5.80
C LEU A 34 0.00 11.36 -4.47
N ASP A 35 -0.74 11.61 -3.38
CA ASP A 35 -0.40 11.14 -2.04
C ASP A 35 -1.69 10.76 -1.30
N PHE A 36 -1.60 9.78 -0.40
CA PHE A 36 -2.73 9.35 0.42
C PHE A 36 -2.64 9.97 1.80
N THR A 37 -3.63 10.79 2.17
CA THR A 37 -3.78 11.24 3.55
C THR A 37 -3.99 10.03 4.47
N ASN A 38 -3.11 9.84 5.46
CA ASN A 38 -3.16 8.72 6.40
C ASN A 38 -3.31 7.35 5.70
N ALA A 39 -2.41 7.07 4.76
CA ALA A 39 -2.47 5.94 3.82
C ALA A 39 -2.90 4.61 4.49
N PHE A 40 -2.16 4.16 5.49
CA PHE A 40 -2.43 2.86 6.12
C PHE A 40 -3.78 2.84 6.82
N ASN A 41 -4.18 3.90 7.53
CA ASN A 41 -5.47 3.95 8.21
C ASN A 41 -6.66 4.25 7.26
N SER A 42 -6.42 4.34 5.95
CA SER A 42 -7.47 4.60 4.95
C SER A 42 -7.87 3.34 4.17
N LEU A 43 -7.11 2.25 4.31
CA LEU A 43 -7.38 1.00 3.60
C LEU A 43 -8.42 0.16 4.36
N ARG A 44 -9.48 -0.30 3.70
CA ARG A 44 -10.44 -1.23 4.33
C ARG A 44 -9.80 -2.61 4.53
N ARG A 45 -9.98 -3.17 5.74
CA ARG A 45 -9.39 -4.47 6.09
C ARG A 45 -9.96 -5.65 5.31
N ASP A 46 -11.23 -5.60 4.89
CA ASP A 46 -11.82 -6.65 4.06
C ASP A 46 -11.21 -6.70 2.66
N ILE A 47 -10.96 -5.54 2.03
CA ILE A 47 -10.25 -5.44 0.76
C ILE A 47 -8.80 -5.91 0.90
N MET A 48 -8.12 -5.48 1.99
CA MET A 48 -6.76 -5.91 2.33
C MET A 48 -6.68 -7.44 2.46
N LEU A 49 -7.54 -8.05 3.28
CA LEU A 49 -7.59 -9.49 3.51
C LEU A 49 -7.96 -10.27 2.24
N SER A 50 -8.90 -9.76 1.44
CA SER A 50 -9.22 -10.37 0.14
C SER A 50 -8.03 -10.34 -0.82
N ALA A 51 -7.24 -9.27 -0.83
CA ALA A 51 -6.05 -9.18 -1.67
C ALA A 51 -4.97 -10.18 -1.21
N VAL A 52 -4.79 -10.37 0.10
CA VAL A 52 -3.88 -11.40 0.64
C VAL A 52 -4.34 -12.79 0.20
N TYR A 53 -5.61 -13.13 0.44
CA TYR A 53 -6.17 -14.44 0.07
C TYR A 53 -5.96 -14.78 -1.40
N LYS A 54 -6.13 -13.80 -2.30
CA LYS A 54 -5.99 -13.98 -3.75
C LYS A 54 -4.54 -14.06 -4.21
N THR A 55 -3.60 -13.45 -3.49
CA THR A 55 -2.23 -13.25 -4.00
C THR A 55 -1.20 -14.15 -3.31
N ILE A 56 -1.31 -14.32 -1.99
CA ILE A 56 -0.38 -15.08 -1.16
C ILE A 56 -1.21 -15.82 -0.08
N PRO A 57 -1.99 -16.85 -0.47
CA PRO A 57 -2.91 -17.54 0.44
C PRO A 57 -2.19 -18.18 1.65
N GLU A 58 -0.89 -18.46 1.55
CA GLU A 58 -0.08 -19.08 2.60
C GLU A 58 0.00 -18.21 3.87
N ILE A 59 0.00 -16.89 3.72
CA ILE A 59 0.06 -15.95 4.87
C ILE A 59 -1.34 -15.47 5.31
N TYR A 60 -2.39 -15.85 4.57
CA TYR A 60 -3.75 -15.40 4.86
C TYR A 60 -4.22 -15.76 6.28
N PRO A 61 -4.01 -16.98 6.82
CA PRO A 61 -4.43 -17.29 8.18
C PRO A 61 -3.84 -16.35 9.23
N PHE A 62 -2.56 -15.97 9.07
CA PHE A 62 -1.88 -15.02 9.94
C PHE A 62 -2.48 -13.61 9.81
N ALA A 63 -2.64 -13.12 8.58
CA ALA A 63 -3.25 -11.81 8.33
C ALA A 63 -4.69 -11.75 8.84
N LEU A 64 -5.47 -12.83 8.65
CA LEU A 64 -6.84 -12.94 9.13
C LEU A 64 -6.89 -12.90 10.65
N GLN A 65 -6.03 -13.65 11.34
CA GLN A 65 -5.96 -13.60 12.80
C GLN A 65 -5.64 -12.20 13.33
N ALA A 66 -4.72 -11.49 12.68
CA ALA A 66 -4.30 -10.16 13.10
C ALA A 66 -5.34 -9.06 12.80
N TYR A 67 -6.08 -9.17 11.70
CA TYR A 67 -6.85 -8.04 11.16
C TYR A 67 -8.35 -8.32 10.90
N SER A 68 -8.86 -9.54 11.10
CA SER A 68 -10.28 -9.86 10.86
C SER A 68 -11.26 -9.17 11.80
N ALA A 69 -10.81 -8.78 12.99
CA ALA A 69 -11.62 -8.10 13.98
C ALA A 69 -10.97 -6.77 14.38
N PRO A 70 -11.77 -5.80 14.86
CA PRO A 70 -11.25 -4.58 15.46
C PRO A 70 -10.22 -4.88 16.57
N SER A 71 -9.10 -4.15 16.58
CA SER A 71 -8.05 -4.26 17.60
C SER A 71 -7.99 -3.01 18.47
N VAL A 72 -7.49 -3.14 19.71
CA VAL A 72 -7.41 -1.99 20.63
C VAL A 72 -6.07 -1.25 20.42
N LEU A 73 -6.16 0.02 20.04
CA LEU A 73 -5.05 0.97 20.08
C LEU A 73 -5.01 1.67 21.43
N ARG A 74 -3.85 1.63 22.09
CA ARG A 74 -3.62 2.32 23.36
C ARG A 74 -2.75 3.54 23.13
N PHE A 75 -3.25 4.72 23.48
CA PHE A 75 -2.51 5.98 23.48
C PHE A 75 -2.54 6.59 24.87
N GLY A 76 -1.52 6.30 25.68
CA GLY A 76 -1.53 6.61 27.11
C GLY A 76 -2.71 5.94 27.81
N HIS A 77 -3.62 6.75 28.35
CA HIS A 77 -4.87 6.29 28.99
C HIS A 77 -6.03 6.10 28.00
N LEU A 78 -5.92 6.62 26.77
CA LEU A 78 -6.97 6.51 25.77
C LEU A 78 -6.93 5.13 25.10
N LEU A 79 -8.11 4.51 24.99
CA LEU A 79 -8.33 3.30 24.20
C LEU A 79 -9.17 3.65 22.98
N LEU A 80 -8.64 3.36 21.80
CA LEU A 80 -9.32 3.51 20.52
C LEU A 80 -9.40 2.17 19.83
N THR A 81 -10.34 2.05 18.90
CA THR A 81 -10.46 0.86 18.07
C THR A 81 -9.75 1.08 16.73
N SER A 82 -8.86 0.18 16.33
CA SER A 82 -8.32 0.11 14.97
C SER A 82 -9.13 -0.87 14.15
N GLU A 83 -9.75 -0.34 13.10
CA GLU A 83 -10.65 -1.09 12.20
C GLU A 83 -10.21 -0.99 10.73
N MET A 84 -9.23 -0.13 10.44
CA MET A 84 -8.75 0.18 9.10
C MET A 84 -7.27 -0.15 8.97
N GLY A 85 -6.97 -0.77 7.83
CA GLY A 85 -5.65 -1.13 7.34
C GLY A 85 -4.72 -1.81 8.33
N PRO A 86 -3.43 -1.89 7.95
CA PRO A 86 -2.40 -2.42 8.82
C PRO A 86 -1.91 -1.36 9.81
N GLN A 87 -1.41 -1.81 10.96
CA GLN A 87 -0.81 -0.92 11.94
C GLN A 87 0.54 -0.38 11.43
N GLN A 88 0.80 0.93 11.59
CA GLN A 88 2.12 1.49 11.29
C GLN A 88 3.18 0.91 12.24
N GLY A 89 4.29 0.44 11.67
CA GLY A 89 5.32 -0.30 12.39
C GLY A 89 5.14 -1.82 12.35
N ASP A 90 4.03 -2.34 11.82
CA ASP A 90 3.89 -3.77 11.48
C ASP A 90 4.87 -4.11 10.34
N PRO A 91 5.76 -5.11 10.51
CA PRO A 91 6.63 -5.60 9.44
C PRO A 91 5.88 -6.03 8.17
N LEU A 92 4.66 -6.58 8.29
CA LEU A 92 3.83 -6.92 7.14
C LEU A 92 3.05 -5.73 6.57
N GLY A 93 2.93 -4.64 7.33
CA GLY A 93 2.06 -3.51 7.00
C GLY A 93 2.28 -2.94 5.59
N PRO A 94 3.53 -2.68 5.16
CA PRO A 94 3.78 -2.20 3.81
C PRO A 94 3.35 -3.18 2.71
N LEU A 95 3.53 -4.48 2.91
CA LEU A 95 3.07 -5.52 1.98
C LEU A 95 1.54 -5.54 1.92
N LEU A 96 0.89 -5.58 3.09
CA LEU A 96 -0.57 -5.60 3.23
C LEU A 96 -1.23 -4.39 2.57
N PHE A 97 -0.60 -3.21 2.65
CA PHE A 97 -1.05 -2.01 1.95
C PHE A 97 -0.84 -2.08 0.43
N SER A 98 0.28 -2.65 0.00
CA SER A 98 0.69 -2.70 -1.41
C SER A 98 -0.15 -3.67 -2.26
N LEU A 99 -0.53 -4.82 -1.71
CA LEU A 99 -1.26 -5.87 -2.42
C LEU A 99 -2.57 -5.39 -3.07
N PRO A 100 -3.51 -4.73 -2.36
CA PRO A 100 -4.74 -4.24 -2.96
C PRO A 100 -4.54 -3.06 -3.92
N LEU A 101 -3.42 -2.33 -3.81
CA LEU A 101 -3.10 -1.21 -4.68
C LEU A 101 -2.54 -1.65 -6.05
N GLN A 102 -1.83 -2.79 -6.10
CA GLN A 102 -1.16 -3.27 -7.30
C GLN A 102 -2.09 -3.41 -8.52
N PRO A 103 -3.30 -4.02 -8.44
CA PRO A 103 -4.21 -4.11 -9.58
C PRO A 103 -4.61 -2.73 -10.13
N VAL A 104 -4.89 -1.76 -9.25
CA VAL A 104 -5.22 -0.38 -9.65
C VAL A 104 -4.03 0.26 -10.38
N LEU A 105 -2.81 0.06 -9.88
CA LEU A 105 -1.61 0.58 -10.53
C LEU A 105 -1.28 -0.09 -11.87
N GLN A 106 -1.84 -1.28 -12.14
CA GLN A 106 -1.72 -1.98 -13.43
C GLN A 106 -2.76 -1.49 -14.44
N THR A 107 -3.88 -0.90 -14.02
CA THR A 107 -4.83 -0.28 -14.97
C THR A 107 -4.33 1.07 -15.49
N LEU A 108 -3.32 1.66 -14.84
CA LEU A 108 -2.74 2.95 -15.23
C LEU A 108 -1.62 2.83 -16.27
N THR A 109 -1.19 1.62 -16.62
CA THR A 109 -0.24 1.43 -17.71
C THR A 109 -0.99 1.46 -19.04
N SER A 110 -0.60 2.39 -19.92
CA SER A 110 -1.05 2.46 -21.31
C SER A 110 -0.69 1.22 -22.12
#